data_AF-G0M983-F1
#
_entry.id   AF-G0M983-F1
#
_cell.length_a   1.000
_cell.length_b   1.000
_cell.length_c   1.000
_cell.angle_alpha   90.00
_cell.angle_beta   90.00
_cell.angle_gamma   90.00
#
_symmetry.space_group_name_H-M   'P 1'
#
loop_
_entity.id
_entity.type
_entity.pdbx_description
1 polymer ?
#
loop_
_entity_poly.entity_id
_entity_poly.type
_entity_poly.pdbx_seq_one_letter_code
_entity_poly.pdbx_strand_id
1 'polypeptide(L)'
;MDTSHFSTPEFLTCTLHILSIFSIPIHILGFYCIIFETPTPMKSAKLTMLNLHFWSISLDVTLSILVCPSTIIPVIGGYTFGVLNKLGVPAIVQWYMILTTLLGVGASFVSIIENRYFMIFAVNSWWRHARPFFIFFNYIVVFTGYIPPFSNTPNQSYAFSVVQQEHPTIPVSPSLFVITLDRLWIFLAAVITGSIFVTEVILFNTLLMVKMRSKTYRTNQSLKTFDMQRKFLIGIAVQMNFLSTPEFLTSTLHILSILTTPIHILGFYCILFKTPKSMESVKWCLLNSHFLNIFMDISINILVCPVVITPVIGGYTYGILNQFGVPTMLQWYLLLTVFLAVGAIFVSIVENRYYMMFARSSCWRHGRYPFLVSNYFFVFTGYIPPLFNVPDGEYALRVVEERYP
;
A
#
# COMPACT_ATOMS: atom_id res chain seq x y z
N MET A 1 -20.29 2.71 -30.88
CA MET A 1 -19.33 1.95 -30.05
C MET A 1 -20.06 1.65 -28.75
N ASP A 2 -20.40 0.39 -28.49
CA ASP A 2 -21.08 0.02 -27.24
C ASP A 2 -20.12 0.16 -26.07
N THR A 3 -20.13 1.33 -25.43
CA THR A 3 -19.43 1.54 -24.16
C THR A 3 -20.13 0.68 -23.12
N SER A 4 -19.45 -0.34 -22.64
CA SER A 4 -19.92 -1.14 -21.52
C SER A 4 -20.29 -0.25 -20.33
N HIS A 5 -21.42 -0.49 -19.68
CA HIS A 5 -21.78 0.16 -18.40
C HIS A 5 -20.63 0.12 -17.38
N PHE A 6 -19.82 -0.94 -17.37
CA PHE A 6 -18.68 -1.08 -16.46
C PHE A 6 -17.49 -0.18 -16.77
N SER A 7 -17.44 0.40 -17.96
CA SER A 7 -16.42 1.38 -18.36
C SER A 7 -16.88 2.82 -18.12
N THR A 8 -18.07 3.02 -17.56
CA THR A 8 -18.61 4.37 -17.38
C THR A 8 -18.19 4.99 -16.05
N PRO A 9 -18.03 6.32 -16.01
CA PRO A 9 -17.78 7.06 -14.77
C PRO A 9 -18.81 6.81 -13.67
N GLU A 10 -20.07 6.59 -14.04
CA GLU A 10 -21.17 6.34 -13.10
C GLU A 10 -20.96 5.03 -12.36
N PHE A 11 -20.52 3.98 -13.08
CA PHE A 11 -20.22 2.69 -12.47
C PHE A 11 -19.04 2.77 -11.49
N LEU A 12 -17.96 3.45 -11.87
CA LEU A 12 -16.80 3.69 -11.00
C LEU A 12 -17.22 4.43 -9.72
N THR A 13 -17.94 5.54 -9.89
CA THR A 13 -18.40 6.39 -8.77
C THR A 13 -19.37 5.64 -7.87
N CYS A 14 -20.30 4.87 -8.44
CA CYS A 14 -21.23 4.03 -7.68
C CYS A 14 -20.48 2.98 -6.85
N THR A 15 -19.50 2.30 -7.46
CA THR A 15 -18.68 1.29 -6.76
C THR A 15 -17.90 1.89 -5.60
N LEU A 16 -17.26 3.04 -5.81
CA LEU A 16 -16.52 3.76 -4.77
C LEU A 16 -17.43 4.25 -3.63
N HIS A 17 -18.62 4.75 -3.95
CA HIS A 17 -19.60 5.12 -2.92
C HIS A 17 -20.10 3.91 -2.13
N ILE A 18 -20.36 2.77 -2.78
CA ILE A 18 -20.75 1.52 -2.10
C ILE A 18 -19.64 1.07 -1.14
N LEU A 19 -18.38 1.09 -1.57
CA LEU A 19 -17.24 0.78 -0.70
C LEU A 19 -17.21 1.71 0.52
N SER A 20 -17.49 3.00 0.31
CA SER A 20 -17.54 4.00 1.39
C SER A 20 -18.64 3.71 2.41
N ILE A 21 -19.80 3.18 1.99
CA ILE A 21 -20.89 2.80 2.91
C ILE A 21 -20.42 1.74 3.91
N PHE A 22 -19.57 0.80 3.49
CA PHE A 22 -18.98 -0.21 4.38
C PHE A 22 -17.77 0.29 5.16
N SER A 23 -16.94 1.13 4.54
CA SER A 23 -15.71 1.65 5.15
C SER A 23 -15.99 2.67 6.27
N ILE A 24 -17.01 3.54 6.12
CA ILE A 24 -17.34 4.56 7.12
C ILE A 24 -17.66 3.97 8.52
N PRO A 25 -18.54 2.95 8.67
CA PRO A 25 -18.78 2.30 9.95
C PRO A 25 -17.51 1.74 10.60
N ILE A 26 -16.62 1.14 9.79
CA ILE A 26 -15.34 0.60 10.27
C ILE A 26 -14.43 1.74 10.75
N HIS A 27 -14.37 2.85 10.03
CA HIS A 27 -13.61 4.03 10.44
C HIS A 27 -14.12 4.67 11.73
N ILE A 28 -15.45 4.76 11.90
CA ILE A 28 -16.10 5.24 13.13
C ILE A 28 -15.76 4.31 14.30
N LEU A 29 -15.86 3.00 14.10
CA LEU A 29 -15.46 2.00 15.09
C LEU A 29 -13.97 2.15 15.45
N GLY A 30 -13.09 2.33 14.46
CA GLY A 30 -11.67 2.58 14.70
C GLY A 30 -11.41 3.83 15.54
N PHE A 31 -12.12 4.93 15.27
CA PHE A 31 -12.04 6.15 16.08
C PHE A 31 -12.51 5.89 17.51
N TYR A 32 -13.63 5.20 17.67
CA TYR A 32 -14.16 4.82 18.97
C TYR A 32 -13.14 3.99 19.76
N CYS A 33 -12.57 2.94 19.15
CA CYS A 33 -11.57 2.10 19.79
C CYS A 33 -10.31 2.90 20.19
N ILE A 34 -9.80 3.78 19.33
CA ILE A 34 -8.63 4.60 19.65
C ILE A 34 -8.95 5.59 20.78
N ILE A 35 -10.11 6.24 20.78
CA ILE A 35 -10.42 7.28 21.76
C ILE A 35 -10.81 6.68 23.11
N PHE A 36 -11.64 5.65 23.13
CA PHE A 36 -12.27 5.15 24.36
C PHE A 36 -11.63 3.85 24.85
N GLU A 37 -11.18 2.99 23.95
CA GLU A 37 -10.65 1.65 24.29
C GLU A 37 -9.12 1.56 24.29
N THR A 38 -8.39 2.67 24.08
CA THR A 38 -6.92 2.67 24.20
C THR A 38 -6.52 2.42 25.67
N PRO A 39 -5.78 1.34 25.98
CA PRO A 39 -5.41 0.99 27.35
C PRO A 39 -4.54 2.06 27.99
N THR A 40 -4.63 2.22 29.32
CA THR A 40 -3.82 3.17 30.09
C THR A 40 -2.31 3.10 29.77
N PRO A 41 -1.71 1.91 29.58
CA PRO A 41 -0.32 1.81 29.17
C PRO A 41 0.01 2.41 27.78
N MET A 42 -0.97 2.52 26.87
CA MET A 42 -0.85 3.04 25.49
C MET A 42 -1.24 4.51 25.30
N LYS A 43 -1.53 5.22 26.39
CA LYS A 43 -1.93 6.63 26.31
C LYS A 43 -0.91 7.52 25.59
N SER A 44 0.39 7.22 25.68
CA SER A 44 1.45 7.99 24.99
C SER A 44 1.46 7.80 23.46
N ALA A 45 0.89 6.70 22.94
CA ALA A 45 0.78 6.45 21.50
C ALA A 45 -0.58 6.89 20.93
N LYS A 46 -1.55 7.20 21.80
CA LYS A 46 -2.93 7.52 21.42
C LYS A 46 -3.02 8.63 20.37
N LEU A 47 -2.29 9.74 20.57
CA LEU A 47 -2.34 10.88 19.66
C LEU A 47 -1.72 10.54 18.28
N THR A 48 -0.64 9.77 18.25
CA THR A 48 -0.02 9.34 16.99
C THR A 48 -0.85 8.30 16.24
N MET A 49 -1.55 7.42 16.96
CA MET A 49 -2.51 6.48 16.35
C MET A 49 -3.73 7.21 15.79
N LEU A 50 -4.25 8.21 16.53
CA LEU A 50 -5.34 9.05 16.08
C LEU A 50 -4.95 9.85 14.82
N ASN A 51 -3.73 10.36 14.78
CA ASN A 51 -3.18 11.07 13.64
C ASN A 51 -3.11 10.16 12.40
N LEU A 52 -2.56 8.95 12.51
CA LEU A 52 -2.56 7.98 11.40
C LEU A 52 -3.99 7.66 10.94
N HIS A 53 -4.89 7.37 11.88
CA HIS A 53 -6.28 7.04 11.55
C HIS A 53 -6.97 8.19 10.82
N PHE A 54 -6.74 9.43 11.26
CA PHE A 54 -7.26 10.64 10.61
C PHE A 54 -6.78 10.77 9.16
N TRP A 55 -5.47 10.61 8.91
CA TRP A 55 -4.92 10.74 7.56
C TRP A 55 -5.33 9.57 6.66
N SER A 56 -5.43 8.35 7.19
CA SER A 56 -5.95 7.21 6.44
C SER A 56 -7.41 7.41 6.03
N ILE A 57 -8.27 7.85 6.95
CA ILE A 57 -9.67 8.18 6.63
C ILE A 57 -9.75 9.31 5.62
N SER A 58 -8.92 10.33 5.79
CA SER A 58 -8.88 11.47 4.86
C SER A 58 -8.51 11.01 3.45
N LEU A 59 -7.55 10.10 3.31
CA LEU A 59 -7.19 9.50 2.03
C LEU A 59 -8.35 8.67 1.44
N ASP A 60 -8.94 7.78 2.23
CA ASP A 60 -10.04 6.92 1.79
C ASP A 60 -11.24 7.76 1.32
N VAL A 61 -11.69 8.71 2.14
CA VAL A 61 -12.79 9.65 1.81
C VAL A 61 -12.44 10.50 0.59
N THR A 62 -11.18 10.93 0.44
CA THR A 62 -10.74 11.69 -0.72
C THR A 62 -10.87 10.86 -2.00
N LEU A 63 -10.43 9.61 -1.97
CA LEU A 63 -10.46 8.71 -3.12
C LEU A 63 -11.86 8.21 -3.45
N SER A 64 -12.69 7.94 -2.44
CA SER A 64 -13.94 7.21 -2.63
C SER A 64 -15.20 8.09 -2.68
N ILE A 65 -15.16 9.31 -2.14
CA ILE A 65 -16.30 10.23 -2.08
C ILE A 65 -15.98 11.59 -2.72
N LEU A 66 -14.88 12.23 -2.29
CA LEU A 66 -14.64 13.64 -2.64
C LEU A 66 -14.15 13.81 -4.08
N VAL A 67 -13.15 13.06 -4.50
CA VAL A 67 -12.50 13.22 -5.81
C VAL A 67 -12.92 12.13 -6.80
N CYS A 68 -13.02 10.87 -6.35
CA CYS A 68 -13.30 9.70 -7.20
C CYS A 68 -12.48 9.73 -8.50
N PRO A 69 -11.15 9.64 -8.41
CA PRO A 69 -10.26 9.83 -9.56
C PRO A 69 -10.34 8.65 -10.53
N SER A 70 -10.23 8.96 -11.82
CA SER A 70 -10.03 8.00 -12.91
C SER A 70 -8.80 8.40 -13.70
N THR A 71 -7.67 7.74 -13.44
CA THR A 71 -6.37 8.01 -14.07
C THR A 71 -6.31 7.39 -15.47
N ILE A 72 -5.74 8.11 -16.45
CA ILE A 72 -5.59 7.62 -17.83
C ILE A 72 -4.13 7.38 -18.16
N ILE A 73 -3.61 6.18 -17.87
CA ILE A 73 -2.24 5.82 -18.28
C ILE A 73 -2.24 5.60 -19.81
N PRO A 74 -1.35 6.26 -20.60
CA PRO A 74 -0.04 6.82 -20.23
C PRO A 74 0.02 8.33 -19.91
N VAL A 75 -1.10 9.05 -20.02
CA VAL A 75 -1.18 10.47 -19.66
C VAL A 75 -1.13 10.59 -18.14
N ILE A 76 -0.22 11.41 -17.60
CA ILE A 76 -0.21 11.68 -16.17
C ILE A 76 -1.33 12.69 -15.88
N GLY A 77 -2.52 12.16 -15.69
CA GLY A 77 -3.76 12.92 -15.60
C GLY A 77 -4.98 12.01 -15.63
N GLY A 78 -6.15 12.62 -15.58
CA GLY A 78 -7.40 11.89 -15.56
C GLY A 78 -8.61 12.74 -15.26
N TYR A 79 -9.72 12.05 -15.02
CA TYR A 79 -10.99 12.64 -14.66
C TYR A 79 -11.23 12.53 -13.15
N THR A 80 -12.08 13.40 -12.62
CA THR A 80 -12.55 13.36 -11.24
C THR A 80 -14.07 13.35 -11.24
N PHE A 81 -14.70 12.44 -10.50
CA PHE A 81 -16.16 12.24 -10.53
C PHE A 81 -16.84 12.42 -9.17
N GLY A 82 -16.08 12.75 -8.13
CA GLY A 82 -16.57 12.87 -6.77
C GLY A 82 -17.35 14.16 -6.50
N VAL A 83 -17.73 14.34 -5.23
CA VAL A 83 -18.51 15.49 -4.75
C VAL A 83 -17.83 16.83 -5.08
N LEU A 84 -16.50 16.92 -4.99
CA LEU A 84 -15.78 18.18 -5.25
C LEU A 84 -15.91 18.64 -6.70
N ASN A 85 -15.94 17.70 -7.65
CA ASN A 85 -16.20 18.04 -9.06
C ASN A 85 -17.62 18.61 -9.24
N LYS A 86 -18.62 18.06 -8.57
CA LYS A 86 -20.00 18.57 -8.60
C LYS A 86 -20.14 19.96 -7.99
N LEU A 87 -19.28 20.30 -7.03
CA LEU A 87 -19.21 21.61 -6.40
C LEU A 87 -18.36 22.63 -7.20
N GLY A 88 -17.82 22.24 -8.36
CA GLY A 88 -17.02 23.13 -9.21
C GLY A 88 -15.60 23.38 -8.69
N VAL A 89 -15.08 22.53 -7.79
CA VAL A 89 -13.70 22.66 -7.29
C VAL A 89 -12.71 22.36 -8.42
N PRO A 90 -11.68 23.21 -8.66
CA PRO A 90 -10.73 23.00 -9.74
C PRO A 90 -10.04 21.63 -9.67
N ALA A 91 -9.89 20.94 -10.80
CA ALA A 91 -9.28 19.62 -10.87
C ALA A 91 -7.85 19.60 -10.31
N ILE A 92 -7.08 20.67 -10.51
CA ILE A 92 -5.73 20.81 -9.93
C ILE A 92 -5.74 20.68 -8.40
N VAL A 93 -6.74 21.27 -7.73
CA VAL A 93 -6.89 21.21 -6.27
C VAL A 93 -7.29 19.80 -5.84
N GLN A 94 -8.18 19.14 -6.59
CA GLN A 94 -8.63 17.77 -6.31
C GLN A 94 -7.47 16.76 -6.40
N TRP A 95 -6.66 16.82 -7.47
CA TRP A 95 -5.48 15.96 -7.63
C TRP A 95 -4.39 16.25 -6.58
N TYR A 96 -4.20 17.52 -6.25
CA TYR A 96 -3.29 17.92 -5.17
C TYR A 96 -3.74 17.38 -3.81
N MET A 97 -5.04 17.37 -3.53
CA MET A 97 -5.63 16.83 -2.30
C MET A 97 -5.36 15.34 -2.13
N ILE A 98 -5.46 14.55 -3.21
CA ILE A 98 -5.13 13.10 -3.19
C ILE A 98 -3.67 12.89 -2.78
N LEU A 99 -2.73 13.60 -3.42
CA LEU A 99 -1.31 13.41 -3.16
C LEU A 99 -0.91 13.91 -1.77
N THR A 100 -1.54 14.99 -1.29
CA THR A 100 -1.32 15.51 0.06
C THR A 100 -1.81 14.54 1.13
N THR A 101 -3.01 13.96 0.97
CA THR A 101 -3.53 12.98 1.94
C THR A 101 -2.69 11.71 1.95
N LEU A 102 -2.19 11.26 0.79
CA LEU A 102 -1.25 10.14 0.69
C LEU A 102 0.06 10.39 1.45
N LEU A 103 0.69 11.57 1.26
CA LEU A 103 1.89 11.93 2.03
C LEU A 103 1.59 12.06 3.53
N GLY A 104 0.40 12.55 3.88
CA GLY A 104 -0.07 12.64 5.27
C GLY A 104 -0.06 11.28 5.98
N VAL A 105 -0.54 10.22 5.30
CA VAL A 105 -0.44 8.84 5.83
C VAL A 105 1.02 8.44 6.07
N GLY A 106 1.92 8.75 5.12
CA GLY A 106 3.35 8.49 5.25
C GLY A 106 3.98 9.17 6.47
N ALA A 107 3.73 10.48 6.64
CA ALA A 107 4.23 11.25 7.78
C ALA A 107 3.65 10.76 9.13
N SER A 108 2.39 10.33 9.16
CA SER A 108 1.79 9.73 10.35
C SER A 108 2.42 8.39 10.72
N PHE A 109 2.81 7.58 9.73
CA PHE A 109 3.52 6.33 9.96
C PHE A 109 4.90 6.55 10.58
N VAL A 110 5.67 7.51 10.05
CA VAL A 110 6.93 7.97 10.67
C VAL A 110 6.69 8.40 12.11
N SER A 111 5.66 9.21 12.35
CA SER A 111 5.35 9.75 13.68
C SER A 111 5.07 8.66 14.71
N ILE A 112 4.46 7.53 14.33
CA ILE A 112 4.23 6.39 15.23
C ILE A 112 5.55 5.73 15.64
N ILE A 113 6.42 5.46 14.66
CA ILE A 113 7.71 4.80 14.91
C ILE A 113 8.63 5.72 15.73
N GLU A 114 8.69 7.00 15.38
CA GLU A 114 9.43 8.02 16.15
C GLU A 114 8.90 8.14 17.57
N ASN A 115 7.58 8.18 17.77
CA ASN A 115 7.00 8.33 19.11
C ASN A 115 7.37 7.16 20.02
N ARG A 116 7.49 5.94 19.49
CA ARG A 116 7.99 4.79 20.23
C ARG A 116 9.45 4.99 20.63
N TYR A 117 10.31 5.40 19.70
CA TYR A 117 11.70 5.71 20.01
C TYR A 117 11.82 6.81 21.08
N PHE A 118 11.02 7.88 20.96
CA PHE A 118 11.01 9.00 21.89
C PHE A 118 10.66 8.55 23.31
N MET A 119 9.53 7.86 23.48
CA MET A 119 9.02 7.46 24.78
C MET A 119 9.94 6.50 25.53
N ILE A 120 10.66 5.64 24.81
CA ILE A 120 11.51 4.62 25.42
C ILE A 120 12.91 5.16 25.70
N PHE A 121 13.48 5.95 24.79
CA PHE A 121 14.92 6.26 24.83
C PHE A 121 15.28 7.74 24.76
N ALA A 122 14.36 8.61 24.40
CA ALA A 122 14.71 9.98 24.00
C ALA A 122 14.00 11.07 24.81
N VAL A 123 13.10 10.73 25.74
CA VAL A 123 12.38 11.69 26.62
C VAL A 123 13.35 12.66 27.33
N ASN A 124 14.46 12.14 27.84
CA ASN A 124 15.46 12.92 28.59
C ASN A 124 16.68 13.31 27.73
N SER A 125 16.57 13.20 26.41
CA SER A 125 17.66 13.53 25.48
C SER A 125 17.42 14.87 24.77
N TRP A 126 18.44 15.38 24.08
CA TRP A 126 18.32 16.57 23.23
C TRP A 126 17.18 16.45 22.19
N TRP A 127 16.84 15.21 21.78
CA TRP A 127 15.79 14.92 20.82
C TRP A 127 14.42 15.48 21.24
N ARG A 128 14.16 15.65 22.56
CA ARG A 128 12.94 16.32 23.06
C ARG A 128 12.74 17.72 22.49
N HIS A 129 13.81 18.46 22.25
CA HIS A 129 13.77 19.82 21.74
C HIS A 129 13.73 19.84 20.21
N ALA A 130 14.36 18.86 19.56
CA ALA A 130 14.36 18.73 18.10
C ALA A 130 13.07 18.13 17.53
N ARG A 131 12.38 17.29 18.31
CA ARG A 131 11.19 16.55 17.90
C ARG A 131 10.07 17.41 17.31
N PRO A 132 9.68 18.56 17.90
CA PRO A 132 8.67 19.43 17.29
C PRO A 132 9.08 19.92 15.90
N PHE A 133 10.34 20.29 15.71
CA PHE A 133 10.86 20.72 14.41
C PHE A 133 10.91 19.59 13.40
N PHE A 134 11.26 18.38 13.84
CA PHE A 134 11.25 17.18 13.00
C PHE A 134 9.83 16.85 12.50
N ILE A 135 8.83 16.83 13.40
CA ILE A 135 7.43 16.59 13.02
C ILE A 135 6.93 17.73 12.12
N PHE A 136 7.26 18.97 12.44
CA PHE A 136 6.89 20.14 11.64
C PHE A 136 7.47 20.07 10.22
N PHE A 137 8.75 19.72 10.09
CA PHE A 137 9.40 19.52 8.79
C PHE A 137 8.70 18.44 7.96
N ASN A 138 8.34 17.31 8.59
CA ASN A 138 7.59 16.26 7.92
C ASN A 138 6.26 16.75 7.36
N TYR A 139 5.52 17.57 8.10
CA TYR A 139 4.29 18.17 7.60
C TYR A 139 4.53 19.25 6.54
N ILE A 140 5.64 19.99 6.59
CA ILE A 140 6.05 20.83 5.45
C ILE A 140 6.22 19.96 4.21
N VAL A 141 6.91 18.82 4.29
CA VAL A 141 7.08 17.90 3.16
C VAL A 141 5.73 17.41 2.64
N VAL A 142 4.78 17.07 3.52
CA VAL A 142 3.41 16.68 3.14
C VAL A 142 2.72 17.76 2.30
N PHE A 143 2.76 19.02 2.74
CA PHE A 143 2.08 20.13 2.09
C PHE A 143 2.90 20.83 1.01
N THR A 144 4.14 20.47 0.75
CA THR A 144 4.98 21.14 -0.25
C THR A 144 5.61 20.20 -1.26
N GLY A 145 5.69 18.90 -0.95
CA GLY A 145 6.43 17.92 -1.75
C GLY A 145 5.93 17.78 -3.19
N TYR A 146 4.63 18.01 -3.43
CA TYR A 146 4.05 18.00 -4.77
C TYR A 146 3.76 19.40 -5.33
N ILE A 147 4.09 20.50 -4.65
CA ILE A 147 3.91 21.85 -5.22
C ILE A 147 4.69 21.99 -6.55
N PRO A 148 5.97 21.62 -6.66
CA PRO A 148 6.73 21.81 -7.90
C PRO A 148 6.10 21.17 -9.15
N PRO A 149 5.67 19.88 -9.16
CA PRO A 149 5.01 19.32 -10.33
C PRO A 149 3.67 20.00 -10.65
N PHE A 150 2.91 20.46 -9.65
CA PHE A 150 1.66 21.19 -9.89
C PHE A 150 1.88 22.65 -10.33
N SER A 151 2.96 23.31 -9.92
CA SER A 151 3.33 24.64 -10.42
C SER A 151 3.73 24.61 -11.89
N ASN A 152 4.24 23.46 -12.38
CA ASN A 152 4.58 23.23 -13.77
C ASN A 152 3.43 22.59 -14.57
N THR A 153 2.19 22.63 -14.07
CA THR A 153 1.03 22.12 -14.81
C THR A 153 0.87 22.90 -16.12
N PRO A 154 0.80 22.22 -17.28
CA PRO A 154 0.66 22.88 -18.57
C PRO A 154 -0.70 23.55 -18.72
N ASN A 155 -0.77 24.55 -19.60
CA ASN A 155 -2.05 25.06 -20.08
C ASN A 155 -2.85 23.90 -20.68
N GLN A 156 -4.09 23.70 -20.21
CA GLN A 156 -4.88 22.52 -20.58
C GLN A 156 -5.21 22.48 -22.08
N SER A 157 -5.42 23.62 -22.74
CA SER A 157 -5.65 23.66 -24.19
C SER A 157 -4.43 23.18 -24.99
N TYR A 158 -3.22 23.51 -24.53
CA TYR A 158 -1.98 23.00 -25.10
C TYR A 158 -1.76 21.52 -24.76
N ALA A 159 -2.02 21.11 -23.51
CA ALA A 159 -1.91 19.72 -23.10
C ALA A 159 -2.84 18.81 -23.91
N PHE A 160 -4.04 19.29 -24.22
CA PHE A 160 -5.01 18.60 -25.05
C PHE A 160 -4.55 18.41 -26.50
N SER A 161 -3.91 19.40 -27.11
CA SER A 161 -3.38 19.23 -28.47
C SER A 161 -2.25 18.20 -28.52
N VAL A 162 -1.37 18.19 -27.52
CA VAL A 162 -0.30 17.19 -27.38
C VAL A 162 -0.88 15.79 -27.14
N VAL A 163 -1.84 15.65 -26.23
CA VAL A 163 -2.51 14.36 -25.96
C VAL A 163 -3.25 13.86 -27.18
N GLN A 164 -3.94 14.72 -27.93
CA GLN A 164 -4.65 14.33 -29.15
C GLN A 164 -3.69 13.92 -30.28
N GLN A 165 -2.48 14.51 -30.32
CA GLN A 165 -1.44 14.17 -31.28
C GLN A 165 -0.74 12.84 -30.93
N GLU A 166 -0.33 12.66 -29.67
CA GLU A 166 0.41 11.46 -29.21
C GLU A 166 -0.51 10.26 -28.95
N HIS A 167 -1.74 10.52 -28.54
CA HIS A 167 -2.73 9.52 -28.12
C HIS A 167 -4.12 9.84 -28.70
N PRO A 168 -4.30 9.76 -30.03
CA PRO A 168 -5.54 10.17 -30.71
C PRO A 168 -6.78 9.38 -30.30
N THR A 169 -6.60 8.23 -29.65
CA THR A 169 -7.67 7.39 -29.12
C THR A 169 -8.21 7.84 -27.76
N ILE A 170 -7.52 8.76 -27.07
CA ILE A 170 -7.99 9.30 -25.78
C ILE A 170 -8.98 10.43 -26.07
N PRO A 171 -10.24 10.31 -25.63
CA PRO A 171 -11.22 11.36 -25.84
C PRO A 171 -10.87 12.57 -24.97
N VAL A 172 -10.34 13.63 -25.60
CA VAL A 172 -10.14 14.90 -24.92
C VAL A 172 -11.51 15.51 -24.61
N SER A 173 -11.76 15.80 -23.34
CA SER A 173 -12.96 16.52 -22.91
C SER A 173 -12.59 17.62 -21.93
N PRO A 174 -13.45 18.64 -21.74
CA PRO A 174 -13.21 19.71 -20.77
C PRO A 174 -13.01 19.21 -19.33
N SER A 175 -13.49 18.01 -19.02
CA SER A 175 -13.35 17.38 -17.71
C SER A 175 -12.03 16.63 -17.53
N LEU A 176 -11.26 16.42 -18.60
CA LEU A 176 -9.94 15.80 -18.53
C LEU A 176 -8.96 16.80 -17.93
N PHE A 177 -8.21 16.38 -16.91
CA PHE A 177 -7.13 17.17 -16.36
C PHE A 177 -5.79 16.49 -16.60
N VAL A 178 -4.89 17.15 -17.31
CA VAL A 178 -3.52 16.71 -17.52
C VAL A 178 -2.64 17.37 -16.45
N ILE A 179 -2.11 16.57 -15.53
CA ILE A 179 -1.25 17.04 -14.44
C ILE A 179 0.10 17.48 -15.00
N THR A 180 0.72 16.66 -15.85
CA THR A 180 1.98 17.00 -16.50
C THR A 180 2.16 16.26 -17.83
N LEU A 181 2.84 16.93 -18.77
CA LEU A 181 3.37 16.30 -19.99
C LEU A 181 4.79 15.75 -19.76
N ASP A 182 5.58 16.40 -18.91
CA ASP A 182 6.90 15.96 -18.50
C ASP A 182 6.82 15.12 -17.21
N ARG A 183 7.13 13.83 -17.35
CA ARG A 183 7.04 12.84 -16.27
C ARG A 183 8.16 12.98 -15.24
N LEU A 184 9.22 13.72 -15.56
CA LEU A 184 10.39 13.83 -14.70
C LEU A 184 10.05 14.48 -13.36
N TRP A 185 9.34 15.61 -13.35
CA TRP A 185 9.05 16.36 -12.12
C TRP A 185 8.17 15.60 -11.14
N ILE A 186 7.12 14.95 -11.63
CA ILE A 186 6.25 14.15 -10.77
C ILE A 186 6.95 12.89 -10.26
N PHE A 187 7.80 12.27 -11.09
CA PHE A 187 8.62 11.14 -10.68
C PHE A 187 9.65 11.54 -9.61
N LEU A 188 10.36 12.64 -9.82
CA LEU A 188 11.33 13.17 -8.85
C LEU A 188 10.64 13.54 -7.54
N ALA A 189 9.49 14.21 -7.57
CA ALA A 189 8.70 14.50 -6.38
C ALA A 189 8.37 13.21 -5.62
N ALA A 190 7.82 12.21 -6.30
CA ALA A 190 7.46 10.92 -5.70
C ALA A 190 8.66 10.20 -5.08
N VAL A 191 9.79 10.14 -5.80
CA VAL A 191 11.02 9.48 -5.32
C VAL A 191 11.61 10.24 -4.14
N ILE A 192 11.71 11.57 -4.19
CA ILE A 192 12.26 12.38 -3.11
C ILE A 192 11.39 12.25 -1.87
N THR A 193 10.09 12.54 -1.95
CA THR A 193 9.20 12.47 -0.78
C THR A 193 9.10 11.05 -0.22
N GLY A 194 9.03 10.05 -1.10
CA GLY A 194 9.01 8.64 -0.70
C GLY A 194 10.30 8.22 0.00
N SER A 195 11.46 8.58 -0.55
CA SER A 195 12.76 8.26 0.02
C SER A 195 12.99 8.90 1.39
N ILE A 196 12.50 10.13 1.61
CA ILE A 196 12.55 10.80 2.91
C ILE A 196 11.83 9.96 3.95
N PHE A 197 10.55 9.65 3.75
CA PHE A 197 9.77 8.89 4.73
C PHE A 197 10.32 7.47 4.94
N VAL A 198 10.72 6.78 3.87
CA VAL A 198 11.32 5.44 3.98
C VAL A 198 12.60 5.47 4.80
N THR A 199 13.47 6.46 4.55
CA THR A 199 14.74 6.62 5.28
C THR A 199 14.48 6.90 6.76
N GLU A 200 13.52 7.75 7.08
CA GLU A 200 13.15 8.06 8.47
C GLU A 200 12.59 6.83 9.21
N VAL A 201 11.71 6.06 8.55
CA VAL A 201 11.20 4.79 9.10
C VAL A 201 12.35 3.82 9.38
N ILE A 202 13.27 3.63 8.43
CA ILE A 202 14.43 2.75 8.61
C ILE A 202 15.32 3.25 9.74
N LEU A 203 15.59 4.56 9.80
CA LEU A 203 16.42 5.19 10.82
C LEU A 203 15.86 4.95 12.23
N PHE A 204 14.60 5.32 12.49
CA PHE A 204 14.03 5.18 13.84
C PHE A 204 13.86 3.73 14.24
N ASN A 205 13.50 2.84 13.31
CA ASN A 205 13.46 1.41 13.61
C ASN A 205 14.86 0.87 13.96
N THR A 206 15.89 1.26 13.22
CA THR A 206 17.27 0.85 13.50
C THR A 206 17.75 1.38 14.85
N LEU A 207 17.50 2.66 15.15
CA LEU A 207 17.85 3.27 16.44
C LEU A 207 17.14 2.59 17.61
N LEU A 208 15.85 2.28 17.44
CA LEU A 208 15.05 1.56 18.43
C LEU A 208 15.63 0.16 18.68
N MET A 209 15.93 -0.59 17.62
CA MET A 209 16.51 -1.93 17.71
C MET A 209 17.90 -1.93 18.37
N VAL A 210 18.78 -0.98 18.01
CA VAL A 210 20.12 -0.85 18.59
C VAL A 210 20.05 -0.49 20.08
N LYS A 211 19.22 0.48 20.46
CA LYS A 211 19.10 0.89 21.88
C LYS A 211 18.43 -0.17 22.75
N MET A 212 17.45 -0.90 22.22
CA MET A 212 16.84 -2.05 22.92
C MET A 212 17.85 -3.17 23.21
N ARG A 213 18.87 -3.34 22.36
CA ARG A 213 19.96 -4.31 22.55
C ARG A 213 21.06 -3.82 23.51
N SER A 214 21.05 -2.55 23.93
CA SER A 214 22.08 -1.99 24.80
C SER A 214 21.98 -2.52 26.25
N LYS A 215 23.12 -2.94 26.81
CA LYS A 215 23.24 -3.50 28.16
C LYS A 215 22.79 -2.51 29.25
N THR A 216 23.02 -1.20 29.05
CA THR A 216 22.63 -0.11 29.96
C THR A 216 21.12 0.00 30.16
N TYR A 217 20.32 -0.29 29.13
CA TYR A 217 18.85 -0.29 29.24
C TYR A 217 18.35 -1.46 30.10
N ARG A 218 18.99 -2.64 30.01
CA ARG A 218 18.66 -3.82 30.83
C ARG A 218 19.01 -3.63 32.32
N THR A 219 20.00 -2.79 32.65
CA THR A 219 20.50 -2.63 34.03
C THR A 219 19.88 -1.44 34.80
N ASN A 220 19.39 -0.40 34.12
CA ASN A 220 18.87 0.85 34.75
C ASN A 220 17.34 0.90 34.93
N GLN A 221 16.61 -0.17 34.61
CA GLN A 221 15.16 -0.22 34.77
C GLN A 221 14.80 -0.91 36.10
N SER A 222 13.94 -0.29 36.91
CA SER A 222 13.37 -0.99 38.07
C SER A 222 12.51 -2.17 37.59
N LEU A 223 12.51 -3.28 38.32
CA LEU A 223 11.66 -4.45 38.04
C LEU A 223 10.19 -4.06 37.79
N LYS A 224 9.70 -3.02 38.46
CA LYS A 224 8.33 -2.50 38.34
C LYS A 224 8.08 -1.73 37.05
N THR A 225 9.08 -1.01 36.54
CA THR A 225 9.03 -0.28 35.26
C THR A 225 9.18 -1.24 34.08
N PHE A 226 10.09 -2.21 34.20
CA PHE A 226 10.21 -3.32 33.26
C PHE A 226 8.91 -4.13 33.20
N ASP A 227 8.29 -4.44 34.34
CA ASP A 227 7.02 -5.16 34.40
C ASP A 227 5.85 -4.32 33.85
N MET A 228 5.83 -3.00 34.02
CA MET A 228 4.84 -2.13 33.36
C MET A 228 5.06 -2.02 31.84
N GLN A 229 6.31 -1.93 31.36
CA GLN A 229 6.63 -1.93 29.93
C GLN A 229 6.38 -3.31 29.30
N ARG A 230 6.62 -4.39 30.04
CA ARG A 230 6.26 -5.76 29.68
C ARG A 230 4.76 -5.95 29.68
N LYS A 231 4.00 -5.44 30.66
CA LYS A 231 2.53 -5.44 30.69
C LYS A 231 1.91 -4.54 29.62
N PHE A 232 2.58 -3.46 29.22
CA PHE A 232 2.23 -2.63 28.07
C PHE A 232 2.45 -3.38 26.77
N LEU A 233 3.60 -4.05 26.60
CA LEU A 233 3.90 -4.91 25.46
C LEU A 233 2.99 -6.12 25.43
N ILE A 234 2.63 -6.71 26.59
CA ILE A 234 1.63 -7.77 26.74
C ILE A 234 0.24 -7.20 26.50
N GLY A 235 -0.08 -5.97 26.90
CA GLY A 235 -1.37 -5.33 26.68
C GLY A 235 -1.59 -4.98 25.21
N ILE A 236 -0.55 -4.48 24.52
CA ILE A 236 -0.47 -4.40 23.06
C ILE A 236 -0.53 -5.80 22.49
N ALA A 237 0.22 -6.76 23.01
CA ALA A 237 0.19 -8.13 22.54
C ALA A 237 -1.13 -8.83 22.86
N VAL A 238 -1.98 -8.30 23.75
CA VAL A 238 -3.30 -8.85 24.15
C VAL A 238 -4.43 -8.17 23.37
N GLN A 239 -4.34 -6.86 23.12
CA GLN A 239 -5.18 -6.18 22.11
C GLN A 239 -4.86 -6.70 20.71
N MET A 240 -3.57 -6.87 20.41
CA MET A 240 -3.14 -7.72 19.32
C MET A 240 -3.65 -9.13 19.60
N ASN A 241 -3.50 -9.83 20.74
CA ASN A 241 -3.95 -11.24 20.83
C ASN A 241 -5.45 -11.41 20.57
N PHE A 242 -6.33 -10.45 20.84
CA PHE A 242 -7.71 -10.56 20.38
C PHE A 242 -7.81 -10.36 18.85
N LEU A 243 -7.23 -9.29 18.29
CA LEU A 243 -7.23 -8.97 16.85
C LEU A 243 -6.24 -9.80 15.98
N SER A 244 -5.35 -10.53 16.61
CA SER A 244 -4.25 -11.37 16.09
C SER A 244 -4.33 -12.76 16.69
N THR A 245 -5.44 -13.08 17.39
CA THR A 245 -5.83 -14.49 17.54
C THR A 245 -5.86 -15.03 16.12
N PRO A 246 -5.23 -16.17 15.88
CA PRO A 246 -5.31 -16.83 14.58
C PRO A 246 -6.75 -16.94 14.10
N GLU A 247 -7.69 -17.15 15.02
CA GLU A 247 -9.13 -17.24 14.76
C GLU A 247 -9.73 -15.92 14.28
N PHE A 248 -9.46 -14.79 14.95
CA PHE A 248 -9.97 -13.48 14.52
C PHE A 248 -9.34 -13.02 13.21
N LEU A 249 -8.02 -13.20 13.04
CA LEU A 249 -7.32 -12.85 11.80
C LEU A 249 -7.87 -13.67 10.64
N THR A 250 -7.97 -14.99 10.81
CA THR A 250 -8.49 -15.89 9.78
C THR A 250 -9.95 -15.55 9.46
N SER A 251 -10.78 -15.27 10.47
CA SER A 251 -12.16 -14.83 10.26
C SER A 251 -12.24 -13.51 9.48
N THR A 252 -11.40 -12.54 9.81
CA THR A 252 -11.34 -11.24 9.13
C THR A 252 -10.89 -11.38 7.67
N LEU A 253 -9.85 -12.19 7.43
CA LEU A 253 -9.36 -12.47 6.08
C LEU A 253 -10.41 -13.21 5.24
N HIS A 254 -11.13 -14.16 5.83
CA HIS A 254 -12.24 -14.84 5.14
C HIS A 254 -13.41 -13.91 4.85
N ILE A 255 -13.80 -13.05 5.79
CA ILE A 255 -14.82 -12.01 5.57
C ILE A 255 -14.37 -11.08 4.44
N LEU A 256 -13.11 -10.65 4.44
CA LEU A 256 -12.55 -9.84 3.36
C LEU A 256 -12.64 -10.58 2.02
N SER A 257 -12.31 -11.87 1.98
CA SER A 257 -12.45 -12.67 0.77
C SER A 257 -13.91 -12.76 0.29
N ILE A 258 -14.87 -12.90 1.20
CA ILE A 258 -16.31 -12.88 0.84
C ILE A 258 -16.70 -11.53 0.24
N LEU A 259 -16.20 -10.43 0.80
CA LEU A 259 -16.48 -9.09 0.30
C LEU A 259 -15.78 -8.78 -1.03
N THR A 260 -14.56 -9.29 -1.26
CA THR A 260 -13.82 -9.08 -2.51
C THR A 260 -14.25 -10.00 -3.65
N THR A 261 -14.79 -11.18 -3.35
CA THR A 261 -15.22 -12.17 -4.36
C THR A 261 -16.21 -11.59 -5.38
N PRO A 262 -17.27 -10.84 -5.01
CA PRO A 262 -18.16 -10.17 -5.97
C PRO A 262 -17.42 -9.22 -6.91
N ILE A 263 -16.43 -8.47 -6.39
CA ILE A 263 -15.62 -7.53 -7.16
C ILE A 263 -14.72 -8.29 -8.14
N HIS A 264 -14.17 -9.43 -7.73
CA HIS A 264 -13.34 -10.29 -8.57
C HIS A 264 -14.13 -10.94 -9.72
N ILE A 265 -15.31 -11.47 -9.43
CA ILE A 265 -16.23 -12.03 -10.43
C ILE A 265 -16.61 -10.96 -11.46
N LEU A 266 -16.96 -9.78 -10.95
CA LEU A 266 -17.30 -8.61 -11.74
C LEU A 266 -16.12 -8.17 -12.63
N GLY A 267 -14.91 -8.08 -12.08
CA GLY A 267 -13.70 -7.75 -12.85
C GLY A 267 -13.42 -8.76 -13.97
N PHE A 268 -13.62 -10.05 -13.70
CA PHE A 268 -13.51 -11.12 -14.70
C PHE A 268 -14.51 -10.92 -15.84
N TYR A 269 -15.78 -10.68 -15.49
CA TYR A 269 -16.83 -10.39 -16.45
C TYR A 269 -16.47 -9.17 -17.32
N CYS A 270 -16.01 -8.09 -16.70
CA CYS A 270 -15.61 -6.87 -17.40
C CYS A 270 -14.47 -7.12 -18.39
N ILE A 271 -13.42 -7.81 -17.99
CA ILE A 271 -12.27 -8.06 -18.87
C ILE A 271 -12.66 -8.96 -20.04
N LEU A 272 -13.41 -10.04 -19.78
CA LEU A 272 -13.76 -11.02 -20.81
C LEU A 272 -14.78 -10.48 -21.81
N PHE A 273 -15.81 -9.80 -21.33
CA PHE A 273 -16.98 -9.47 -22.15
C PHE A 273 -17.11 -7.99 -22.48
N LYS A 274 -16.40 -7.11 -21.76
CA LYS A 274 -16.57 -5.65 -21.86
C LYS A 274 -15.32 -4.88 -22.28
N THR A 275 -14.17 -5.55 -22.43
CA THR A 275 -12.97 -4.94 -23.03
C THR A 275 -13.26 -4.51 -24.48
N PRO A 276 -13.10 -3.21 -24.84
CA PRO A 276 -13.34 -2.74 -26.20
C PRO A 276 -12.38 -3.36 -27.22
N LYS A 277 -12.82 -3.51 -28.49
CA LYS A 277 -11.98 -4.04 -29.58
C LYS A 277 -10.67 -3.26 -29.78
N SER A 278 -10.66 -1.95 -29.51
CA SER A 278 -9.45 -1.11 -29.58
C SER A 278 -8.37 -1.50 -28.56
N MET A 279 -8.73 -2.21 -27.49
CA MET A 279 -7.84 -2.70 -26.43
C MET A 279 -7.67 -4.22 -26.46
N GLU A 280 -8.02 -4.88 -27.56
CA GLU A 280 -7.94 -6.34 -27.68
C GLU A 280 -6.52 -6.87 -27.45
N SER A 281 -5.50 -6.13 -27.90
CA SER A 281 -4.08 -6.46 -27.74
C SER A 281 -3.60 -6.53 -26.28
N VAL A 282 -4.31 -5.87 -25.35
CA VAL A 282 -4.00 -5.89 -23.91
C VAL A 282 -4.96 -6.77 -23.10
N LYS A 283 -6.07 -7.24 -23.70
CA LYS A 283 -7.11 -8.02 -23.02
C LYS A 283 -6.56 -9.24 -22.27
N TRP A 284 -5.72 -10.04 -22.92
CA TRP A 284 -5.13 -11.24 -22.32
C TRP A 284 -4.13 -10.93 -21.22
N CYS A 285 -3.40 -9.82 -21.36
CA CYS A 285 -2.47 -9.35 -20.33
C CYS A 285 -3.22 -8.87 -19.09
N LEU A 286 -4.32 -8.13 -19.27
CA LEU A 286 -5.22 -7.70 -18.19
C LEU A 286 -5.92 -8.89 -17.53
N LEU A 287 -6.34 -9.89 -18.31
CA LEU A 287 -6.95 -11.11 -17.77
C LEU A 287 -5.96 -11.89 -16.90
N ASN A 288 -4.72 -12.06 -17.38
CA ASN A 288 -3.66 -12.70 -16.60
C ASN A 288 -3.36 -11.93 -15.31
N SER A 289 -3.34 -10.59 -15.38
CA SER A 289 -3.20 -9.71 -14.22
C SER A 289 -4.30 -9.91 -13.19
N HIS A 290 -5.55 -9.93 -13.65
CA HIS A 290 -6.70 -10.08 -12.77
C HIS A 290 -6.77 -11.47 -12.15
N PHE A 291 -6.46 -12.50 -12.93
CA PHE A 291 -6.37 -13.87 -12.43
C PHE A 291 -5.29 -14.04 -11.37
N LEU A 292 -4.09 -13.49 -11.57
CA LEU A 292 -3.02 -13.60 -10.58
C LEU A 292 -3.27 -12.72 -9.34
N ASN A 293 -3.97 -11.59 -9.47
CA ASN A 293 -4.44 -10.82 -8.31
C ASN A 293 -5.48 -11.60 -7.50
N ILE A 294 -6.43 -12.28 -8.16
CA ILE A 294 -7.38 -13.17 -7.48
C ILE A 294 -6.64 -14.31 -6.79
N PHE A 295 -5.66 -14.91 -7.48
CA PHE A 295 -4.84 -15.97 -6.89
C PHE A 295 -4.04 -15.47 -5.69
N MET A 296 -3.53 -14.24 -5.72
CA MET A 296 -2.88 -13.58 -4.59
C MET A 296 -3.84 -13.39 -3.41
N ASP A 297 -5.02 -12.85 -3.67
CA ASP A 297 -6.04 -12.64 -2.63
C ASP A 297 -6.47 -13.96 -1.99
N ILE A 298 -6.73 -15.00 -2.80
CA ILE A 298 -7.06 -16.34 -2.29
C ILE A 298 -5.86 -16.93 -1.52
N SER A 299 -4.64 -16.75 -2.03
CA SER A 299 -3.44 -17.25 -1.36
C SER A 299 -3.26 -16.64 0.02
N ILE A 300 -3.45 -15.32 0.16
CA ILE A 300 -3.30 -14.60 1.42
C ILE A 300 -4.49 -14.85 2.34
N ASN A 301 -5.72 -14.71 1.83
CA ASN A 301 -6.93 -14.62 2.65
C ASN A 301 -7.57 -15.98 2.97
N ILE A 302 -7.24 -17.03 2.22
CA ILE A 302 -7.84 -18.36 2.37
C ILE A 302 -6.78 -19.45 2.56
N LEU A 303 -5.80 -19.53 1.64
CA LEU A 303 -4.90 -20.69 1.59
C LEU A 303 -3.82 -20.64 2.68
N VAL A 304 -3.19 -19.49 2.87
CA VAL A 304 -2.03 -19.34 3.75
C VAL A 304 -2.38 -18.66 5.07
N CYS A 305 -3.21 -17.61 5.04
CA CYS A 305 -3.54 -16.77 6.21
C CYS A 305 -2.31 -16.48 7.09
N PRO A 306 -1.34 -15.71 6.55
CA PRO A 306 -0.03 -15.53 7.19
C PRO A 306 -0.13 -14.67 8.45
N VAL A 307 0.50 -15.14 9.53
CA VAL A 307 0.71 -14.41 10.78
C VAL A 307 2.19 -14.05 10.88
N VAL A 308 2.54 -12.78 10.74
CA VAL A 308 3.93 -12.29 10.85
C VAL A 308 4.24 -11.91 12.31
N ILE A 309 5.33 -12.43 12.87
CA ILE A 309 5.76 -12.18 14.24
C ILE A 309 6.89 -11.15 14.28
N THR A 310 6.55 -9.86 14.26
CA THR A 310 7.55 -8.81 14.51
C THR A 310 8.06 -8.86 15.96
N PRO A 311 9.37 -8.63 16.26
CA PRO A 311 10.40 -8.08 15.39
C PRO A 311 11.23 -9.11 14.60
N VAL A 312 10.85 -10.38 14.62
CA VAL A 312 11.51 -11.45 13.85
C VAL A 312 10.88 -11.46 12.45
N ILE A 313 11.66 -11.57 11.38
CA ILE A 313 11.09 -11.81 10.04
C ILE A 313 10.75 -13.29 9.96
N GLY A 314 9.68 -13.69 10.68
CA GLY A 314 9.20 -15.06 10.80
C GLY A 314 7.71 -15.07 11.10
N GLY A 315 7.04 -16.20 10.88
CA GLY A 315 5.59 -16.26 11.01
C GLY A 315 5.00 -17.64 10.81
N TYR A 316 3.77 -17.82 11.32
CA TYR A 316 2.97 -19.04 11.15
C TYR A 316 1.87 -18.81 10.12
N THR A 317 1.23 -19.90 9.70
CA THR A 317 0.19 -19.91 8.67
C THR A 317 -1.01 -20.68 9.17
N TYR A 318 -2.21 -20.11 9.07
CA TYR A 318 -3.44 -20.72 9.60
C TYR A 318 -4.48 -21.06 8.52
N GLY A 319 -4.15 -20.85 7.25
CA GLY A 319 -5.07 -21.10 6.15
C GLY A 319 -5.27 -22.59 5.85
N ILE A 320 -6.05 -22.86 4.81
CA ILE A 320 -6.43 -24.22 4.39
C ILE A 320 -5.20 -25.12 4.16
N LEU A 321 -4.10 -24.58 3.61
CA LEU A 321 -2.89 -25.37 3.36
C LEU A 321 -2.26 -25.92 4.65
N ASN A 322 -2.41 -25.20 5.77
CA ASN A 322 -1.97 -25.68 7.07
C ASN A 322 -2.81 -26.88 7.55
N GLN A 323 -4.13 -26.89 7.26
CA GLN A 323 -5.02 -28.01 7.58
C GLN A 323 -4.68 -29.28 6.80
N PHE A 324 -4.14 -29.14 5.58
CA PHE A 324 -3.65 -30.24 4.76
C PHE A 324 -2.21 -30.67 5.09
N GLY A 325 -1.58 -30.07 6.11
CA GLY A 325 -0.21 -30.42 6.52
C GLY A 325 0.88 -29.93 5.57
N VAL A 326 0.61 -28.93 4.72
CA VAL A 326 1.63 -28.34 3.84
C VAL A 326 2.67 -27.61 4.68
N PRO A 327 3.98 -27.88 4.52
CA PRO A 327 5.03 -27.18 5.27
C PRO A 327 4.93 -25.66 5.17
N THR A 328 5.00 -24.96 6.31
CA THR A 328 4.93 -23.49 6.41
C THR A 328 5.91 -22.78 5.48
N MET A 329 7.09 -23.37 5.28
CA MET A 329 8.10 -22.90 4.33
C MET A 329 7.58 -22.83 2.88
N LEU A 330 6.85 -23.85 2.42
CA LEU A 330 6.25 -23.88 1.08
C LEU A 330 5.09 -22.88 0.97
N GLN A 331 4.35 -22.67 2.05
CA GLN A 331 3.27 -21.67 2.10
C GLN A 331 3.82 -20.24 1.98
N TRP A 332 4.92 -19.92 2.69
CA TRP A 332 5.61 -18.63 2.55
C TRP A 332 6.25 -18.45 1.17
N TYR A 333 6.84 -19.50 0.62
CA TYR A 333 7.36 -19.50 -0.74
C TYR A 333 6.26 -19.21 -1.77
N LEU A 334 5.07 -19.81 -1.61
CA LEU A 334 3.90 -19.52 -2.44
C LEU A 334 3.54 -18.03 -2.39
N LEU A 335 3.41 -17.43 -1.19
CA LEU A 335 3.08 -16.00 -1.05
C LEU A 335 4.11 -15.09 -1.75
N LEU A 336 5.39 -15.34 -1.53
CA LEU A 336 6.47 -14.55 -2.14
C LEU A 336 6.49 -14.69 -3.67
N THR A 337 6.27 -15.91 -4.17
CA THR A 337 6.20 -16.20 -5.61
C THR A 337 5.02 -15.47 -6.25
N VAL A 338 3.84 -15.51 -5.62
CA VAL A 338 2.65 -14.83 -6.13
C VAL A 338 2.80 -13.31 -6.10
N PHE A 339 3.42 -12.76 -5.06
CA PHE A 339 3.75 -11.33 -4.99
C PHE A 339 4.69 -10.89 -6.12
N LEU A 340 5.75 -11.66 -6.40
CA LEU A 340 6.62 -11.39 -7.55
C LEU A 340 5.90 -11.56 -8.89
N ALA A 341 4.99 -12.54 -8.99
CA ALA A 341 4.22 -12.78 -10.20
C ALA A 341 3.37 -11.56 -10.56
N VAL A 342 2.71 -10.94 -9.58
CA VAL A 342 1.98 -9.67 -9.77
C VAL A 342 2.93 -8.56 -10.25
N GLY A 343 4.13 -8.44 -9.66
CA GLY A 343 5.16 -7.51 -10.12
C GLY A 343 5.59 -7.74 -11.58
N ALA A 344 5.84 -8.99 -11.97
CA ALA A 344 6.23 -9.36 -13.34
C ALA A 344 5.11 -9.07 -14.37
N ILE A 345 3.85 -9.13 -13.96
CA ILE A 345 2.72 -8.74 -14.81
C ILE A 345 2.72 -7.23 -15.07
N PHE A 346 2.98 -6.39 -14.06
CA PHE A 346 3.07 -4.95 -14.30
C PHE A 346 4.16 -4.63 -15.33
N VAL A 347 5.32 -5.28 -15.23
CA VAL A 347 6.39 -5.20 -16.23
C VAL A 347 5.89 -5.68 -17.59
N SER A 348 5.15 -6.78 -17.65
CA SER A 348 4.59 -7.33 -18.90
C SER A 348 3.55 -6.42 -19.55
N ILE A 349 2.70 -5.73 -18.76
CA ILE A 349 1.71 -4.76 -19.26
C ILE A 349 2.42 -3.56 -19.90
N VAL A 350 3.42 -3.02 -19.19
CA VAL A 350 4.21 -1.87 -19.67
C VAL A 350 5.01 -2.26 -20.92
N GLU A 351 5.66 -3.43 -20.92
CA GLU A 351 6.39 -3.96 -22.07
C GLU A 351 5.46 -4.17 -23.26
N ASN A 352 4.30 -4.80 -23.08
CA ASN A 352 3.37 -5.08 -24.17
C ASN A 352 2.87 -3.78 -24.82
N ARG A 353 2.65 -2.73 -24.02
CA ARG A 353 2.33 -1.39 -24.53
C ARG A 353 3.51 -0.78 -25.28
N TYR A 354 4.72 -0.84 -24.73
CA TYR A 354 5.94 -0.36 -25.40
C TYR A 354 6.16 -1.05 -26.75
N TYR A 355 6.02 -2.38 -26.80
CA TYR A 355 6.13 -3.18 -28.02
C TYR A 355 5.13 -2.73 -29.09
N MET A 356 3.86 -2.55 -28.72
CA MET A 356 2.81 -2.15 -29.65
C MET A 356 3.01 -0.73 -30.21
N MET A 357 3.55 0.20 -29.40
CA MET A 357 3.70 1.61 -29.79
C MET A 357 5.01 1.90 -30.52
N PHE A 358 6.13 1.30 -30.10
CA PHE A 358 7.47 1.76 -30.50
C PHE A 358 8.40 0.65 -31.01
N ALA A 359 8.16 -0.60 -30.62
CA ALA A 359 9.15 -1.66 -30.79
C ALA A 359 8.71 -2.80 -31.74
N ARG A 360 7.60 -2.61 -32.46
CA ARG A 360 7.03 -3.65 -33.34
C ARG A 360 7.94 -3.99 -34.53
N SER A 361 8.68 -3.01 -35.04
CA SER A 361 9.63 -3.12 -36.15
C SER A 361 11.10 -3.16 -35.71
N SER A 362 11.38 -3.12 -34.40
CA SER A 362 12.75 -3.13 -33.88
C SER A 362 13.23 -4.55 -33.56
N CYS A 363 14.52 -4.68 -33.22
CA CYS A 363 15.10 -5.94 -32.74
C CYS A 363 14.40 -6.46 -31.46
N TRP A 364 13.70 -5.59 -30.72
CA TRP A 364 12.95 -5.95 -29.51
C TRP A 364 11.85 -6.98 -29.77
N ARG A 365 11.35 -7.11 -31.01
CA ARG A 365 10.42 -8.19 -31.39
C ARG A 365 10.96 -9.59 -31.07
N HIS A 366 12.26 -9.79 -31.19
CA HIS A 366 12.92 -11.06 -30.85
C HIS A 366 13.37 -11.08 -29.38
N GLY A 367 13.79 -9.94 -28.83
CA GLY A 367 14.26 -9.81 -27.45
C GLY A 367 13.15 -9.88 -26.38
N ARG A 368 11.89 -9.59 -26.74
CA ARG A 368 10.80 -9.55 -25.76
C ARG A 368 10.47 -10.89 -25.13
N TYR A 369 10.48 -11.97 -25.90
CA TYR A 369 10.16 -13.31 -25.39
C TYR A 369 11.19 -13.79 -24.36
N PRO A 370 12.51 -13.76 -24.63
CA PRO A 370 13.49 -14.10 -23.61
C PRO A 370 13.45 -13.15 -22.41
N PHE A 371 13.17 -11.86 -22.61
CA PHE A 371 12.98 -10.91 -21.50
C PHE A 371 11.78 -11.27 -20.60
N LEU A 372 10.61 -11.57 -21.19
CA LEU A 372 9.42 -11.98 -20.43
C LEU A 372 9.66 -13.34 -19.74
N VAL A 373 10.26 -14.30 -20.45
CA VAL A 373 10.63 -15.61 -19.89
C VAL A 373 11.61 -15.45 -18.74
N SER A 374 12.62 -14.58 -18.85
CA SER A 374 13.57 -14.35 -17.75
C SER A 374 12.89 -13.73 -16.53
N ASN A 375 11.91 -12.83 -16.72
CA ASN A 375 11.14 -12.27 -15.61
C ASN A 375 10.31 -13.36 -14.91
N TYR A 376 9.59 -14.20 -15.65
CA TYR A 376 8.84 -15.30 -15.05
C TYR A 376 9.76 -16.37 -14.44
N PHE A 377 10.90 -16.65 -15.04
CA PHE A 377 11.91 -17.52 -14.44
C PHE A 377 12.40 -16.96 -13.10
N PHE A 378 12.67 -15.65 -13.04
CA PHE A 378 13.05 -14.98 -11.79
C PHE A 378 11.94 -15.02 -10.74
N VAL A 379 10.66 -14.89 -11.13
CA VAL A 379 9.51 -15.03 -10.21
C VAL A 379 9.56 -16.37 -9.45
N PHE A 380 9.83 -17.47 -10.16
CA PHE A 380 9.86 -18.80 -9.55
C PHE A 380 11.22 -19.16 -8.93
N THR A 381 12.32 -18.50 -9.29
CA THR A 381 13.66 -18.90 -8.82
C THR A 381 14.29 -17.93 -7.83
N GLY A 382 13.87 -16.66 -7.83
CA GLY A 382 14.50 -15.59 -7.05
C GLY A 382 14.51 -15.82 -5.55
N TYR A 383 13.51 -16.53 -5.02
CA TYR A 383 13.40 -16.86 -3.60
C TYR A 383 13.84 -18.28 -3.24
N ILE A 384 14.26 -19.10 -4.20
CA ILE A 384 14.80 -20.44 -3.90
C ILE A 384 16.11 -20.36 -3.08
N PRO A 385 17.10 -19.48 -3.37
CA PRO A 385 18.32 -19.44 -2.57
C PRO A 385 18.10 -19.09 -1.09
N PRO A 386 17.24 -18.11 -0.73
CA PRO A 386 16.87 -17.87 0.66
C PRO A 386 16.24 -19.07 1.38
N LEU A 387 15.53 -19.95 0.67
CA LEU A 387 14.91 -21.15 1.26
C LEU A 387 15.94 -22.08 1.90
N PHE A 388 17.14 -22.22 1.31
CA PHE A 388 18.20 -23.06 1.87
C PHE A 388 18.82 -22.50 3.16
N ASN A 389 18.58 -21.22 3.46
CA ASN A 389 19.10 -20.55 4.64
C ASN A 389 18.03 -20.36 5.74
N VAL A 390 16.84 -20.96 5.57
CA VAL A 390 15.80 -20.93 6.60
C VAL A 390 16.27 -21.78 7.79
N PRO A 391 16.43 -21.21 8.99
CA PRO A 391 16.86 -21.96 10.16
C PRO A 391 15.79 -22.98 10.57
N ASP A 392 16.24 -24.09 11.16
CA ASP A 392 15.33 -25.07 11.76
C ASP A 392 14.37 -24.39 12.76
N GLY A 393 13.10 -24.80 12.74
CA GLY A 393 12.02 -24.16 13.49
C GLY A 393 12.27 -24.17 15.00
N GLU A 394 12.74 -25.29 15.56
CA GLU A 394 13.05 -25.38 17.00
C GLU A 394 14.29 -24.57 17.38
N TYR A 395 15.29 -24.51 16.51
CA TYR A 395 16.47 -23.68 16.72
C TYR A 395 16.11 -22.19 16.65
N ALA A 396 15.31 -21.79 15.65
CA ALA A 396 14.82 -20.43 15.48
C ALA A 396 13.96 -20.01 16.68
N LEU A 397 13.05 -20.87 17.14
CA LEU A 397 12.19 -20.60 18.29
C LEU A 397 13.03 -20.40 19.56
N ARG A 398 13.98 -21.31 19.84
CA ARG A 398 14.91 -21.18 20.98
C ARG A 398 15.71 -19.88 20.92
N VAL A 399 16.25 -19.52 19.76
CA VAL A 399 16.98 -18.26 19.57
C VAL A 399 16.05 -17.05 19.77
N VAL A 400 14.80 -17.13 19.36
CA VAL A 400 13.81 -16.06 19.57
C VAL A 400 13.47 -15.93 21.05
N GLU A 401 13.22 -17.04 21.75
CA GLU A 401 12.94 -17.08 23.20
C GLU A 401 14.14 -16.59 24.02
N GLU A 402 15.37 -16.97 23.64
CA GLU A 402 16.61 -16.50 24.30
C GLU A 402 16.87 -15.01 24.05
N ARG A 403 16.53 -14.51 22.86
CA ARG A 403 16.83 -13.13 22.43
C ARG A 403 15.71 -12.15 22.81
N TYR A 404 14.48 -12.64 22.96
CA TYR A 404 13.26 -11.92 23.32
C TYR A 404 12.42 -12.70 24.36
N PRO A 405 12.91 -12.85 25.62
CA PRO A 405 12.21 -13.58 26.68
C PRO A 405 10.96 -12.88 27.25
#